data_AF-A0A934HPY8-F1
#
_entry.id   AF-A0A934HPY8-F1
#
_cell.length_a   1.000
_cell.length_b   1.000
_cell.length_c   1.000
_cell.angle_alpha   90.00
_cell.angle_beta   90.00
_cell.angle_gamma   90.00
#
_symmetry.space_group_name_H-M   'P 1'
#
loop_
_entity.id
_entity.type
_entity.pdbx_description
1 polymer ?
#
loop_
_entity_poly.entity_id
_entity_poly.type
_entity_poly.pdbx_seq_one_letter_code
_entity_poly.pdbx_strand_id
1 'polypeptide(L)'
;MVTLVFLLSLKRGAGFWRGALGEFYVWVALWSIPILGALTTASILILGQMIAALAVDHLGLIGLPARDIILPRLAAAGLVAAGLALSRF
;
A
#
# COMPACT_ATOMS: atom_id res chain seq x y z
N MET A 1 20.81 -0.90 -6.71
CA MET A 1 19.79 -1.91 -7.06
C MET A 1 18.48 -1.26 -7.47
N VAL A 2 17.89 -0.39 -6.65
CA VAL A 2 16.60 0.30 -6.90
C VAL A 2 16.63 1.10 -8.21
N THR A 3 17.59 2.00 -8.41
CA THR A 3 17.77 2.80 -9.65
C THR A 3 17.83 1.99 -10.95
N LEU A 4 18.30 0.74 -10.91
CA LEU A 4 18.36 -0.14 -12.08
C LEU A 4 16.95 -0.65 -12.47
N VAL A 5 16.09 -0.87 -11.47
CA VAL A 5 14.68 -1.22 -11.66
C VAL A 5 13.91 -0.04 -12.27
N PHE A 6 14.23 1.20 -11.89
CA PHE A 6 13.67 2.42 -12.53
C PHE A 6 13.91 2.47 -14.02
N LEU A 7 15.18 2.29 -14.40
CA LEU A 7 15.63 2.34 -15.78
C LEU A 7 14.97 1.22 -16.61
N LEU A 8 14.77 0.04 -16.02
CA LEU A 8 14.03 -1.05 -16.65
C LEU A 8 12.53 -0.79 -16.75
N SER A 9 11.94 -0.06 -15.80
CA SER A 9 10.54 0.36 -15.81
C SER A 9 10.27 1.40 -16.91
N LEU A 10 11.19 2.36 -17.09
CA LEU A 10 11.17 3.32 -18.20
C LEU A 10 11.29 2.65 -19.56
N LYS A 11 12.16 1.63 -19.68
CA LYS A 11 12.34 0.87 -20.92
C LYS A 11 11.13 0.00 -21.29
N ARG A 12 10.29 -0.35 -20.32
CA ARG A 12 9.08 -1.18 -20.50
C ARG A 12 7.83 -0.38 -20.89
N GLY A 13 7.94 0.92 -21.14
CA GLY A 13 6.80 1.76 -21.54
C GLY A 13 5.81 2.06 -20.41
N ALA A 14 6.19 1.84 -19.15
CA ALA A 14 5.40 2.31 -18.03
C ALA A 14 5.44 3.85 -18.02
N GLY A 15 4.28 4.50 -18.04
CA GLY A 15 4.21 5.96 -17.93
C GLY A 15 5.03 6.44 -16.73
N PHE A 16 5.94 7.40 -16.95
CA PHE A 16 6.95 7.89 -16.01
C PHE A 16 6.45 7.98 -14.56
N TRP A 17 5.26 8.56 -14.37
CA TRP A 17 4.60 8.73 -13.07
C TRP A 17 4.28 7.42 -12.35
N ARG A 18 3.80 6.40 -13.07
CA ARG A 18 3.48 5.08 -12.50
C ARG A 18 4.76 4.33 -12.09
N GLY A 19 5.82 4.44 -12.89
CA GLY A 19 7.11 3.84 -12.57
C GLY A 19 7.76 4.44 -11.32
N ALA A 20 7.79 5.77 -11.23
CA ALA A 20 8.38 6.48 -10.10
C ALA A 20 7.64 6.23 -8.77
N LEU A 21 6.30 6.21 -8.78
CA LEU A 21 5.49 5.97 -7.58
C LEU A 21 5.69 4.55 -7.03
N GLY A 22 5.72 3.53 -7.90
CA GLY A 22 5.95 2.15 -7.48
C GLY A 22 7.34 1.93 -6.89
N GLU A 23 8.35 2.58 -7.45
CA GLU A 23 9.72 2.46 -6.96
C GLU A 23 9.96 3.19 -5.64
N PHE A 24 9.38 4.38 -5.49
CA PHE A 24 9.40 5.09 -4.22
C PHE A 24 8.75 4.25 -3.11
N TYR A 25 7.61 3.61 -3.40
CA TYR A 25 6.95 2.71 -2.46
C TYR A 25 7.84 1.55 -2.03
N VAL A 26 8.50 0.87 -2.99
CA VAL A 26 9.42 -0.24 -2.68
C VAL A 26 10.64 0.25 -1.89
N TRP A 27 11.16 1.44 -2.20
CA TRP A 27 12.29 2.03 -1.47
C TRP A 27 11.95 2.30 0.00
N VAL A 28 10.80 2.94 0.27
CA VAL A 28 10.31 3.19 1.64
C VAL A 28 10.07 1.87 2.39
N ALA A 29 9.50 0.87 1.71
CA ALA A 29 9.31 -0.46 2.27
C ALA A 29 10.65 -1.11 2.67
N LEU A 30 11.65 -1.12 1.77
CA LEU A 30 12.95 -1.72 2.04
C LEU A 30 13.68 -1.04 3.20
N TRP A 31 13.57 0.29 3.29
CA TRP A 31 14.19 1.07 4.36
C TRP A 31 13.50 0.86 5.72
N SER A 32 12.21 0.53 5.72
CA SER A 32 11.43 0.25 6.93
C SER A 32 11.73 -1.12 7.54
N ILE A 33 12.12 -2.12 6.73
CA ILE A 33 12.43 -3.49 7.17
C ILE A 33 13.48 -3.55 8.30
N PRO A 34 14.66 -2.90 8.22
CA PRO A 34 15.66 -2.96 9.29
C PRO A 34 15.25 -2.21 10.57
N ILE A 35 14.30 -1.29 10.50
CA ILE A 35 13.87 -0.47 11.65
C ILE A 35 12.72 -1.15 12.40
N LEU A 36 11.75 -1.70 11.66
CA LEU A 36 10.50 -2.24 12.21
C LEU A 36 10.43 -3.77 12.19
N GLY A 37 11.33 -4.43 11.46
CA GLY A 37 11.23 -5.86 11.14
C GLY A 37 10.41 -6.13 9.88
N ALA A 38 10.70 -7.25 9.21
CA ALA A 38 10.05 -7.62 7.95
C ALA A 38 8.54 -7.85 8.10
N LEU A 39 8.12 -8.52 9.17
CA LEU A 39 6.71 -8.81 9.45
C LEU A 39 5.90 -7.53 9.65
N THR A 40 6.37 -6.66 10.55
CA THR A 40 5.69 -5.41 10.89
C THR A 40 5.62 -4.45 9.70
N THR A 41 6.69 -4.39 8.90
CA THR A 41 6.70 -3.59 7.66
C THR A 41 5.64 -4.10 6.68
N ALA A 42 5.58 -5.41 6.42
CA ALA A 42 4.59 -6.00 5.53
C ALA A 42 3.16 -5.74 6.02
N SER A 43 2.89 -5.91 7.32
CA SER A 43 1.57 -5.66 7.90
C SER A 43 1.13 -4.20 7.76
N ILE A 44 2.03 -3.22 7.99
CA ILE A 44 1.72 -1.78 7.82
C ILE A 44 1.40 -1.47 6.36
N LEU A 45 2.19 -2.00 5.43
CA LEU A 45 2.00 -1.77 4.00
C LEU A 45 0.64 -2.29 3.53
N ILE A 46 0.29 -3.52 3.90
CA ILE A 46 -1.01 -4.13 3.58
C ILE A 46 -2.15 -3.29 4.17
N LEU A 47 -2.03 -2.87 5.43
CA LEU A 47 -3.02 -2.03 6.10
C LEU A 47 -3.21 -0.69 5.35
N GLY A 48 -2.12 -0.02 5.00
CA GLY A 48 -2.14 1.23 4.23
C GLY A 48 -2.79 1.07 2.86
N GLN A 49 -2.49 -0.03 2.15
CA GLN A 49 -3.10 -0.34 0.86
C GLN A 49 -4.61 -0.61 0.99
N MET A 50 -5.05 -1.30 2.04
CA MET A 50 -6.47 -1.51 2.31
C MET A 50 -7.20 -0.20 2.60
N ILE A 51 -6.62 0.68 3.42
CA ILE A 51 -7.20 2.01 3.69
C ILE A 51 -7.24 2.86 2.41
N ALA A 52 -6.19 2.83 1.60
CA ALA A 52 -6.16 3.56 0.33
C ALA A 52 -7.25 3.05 -0.63
N ALA A 53 -7.43 1.73 -0.75
CA ALA A 53 -8.51 1.15 -1.54
C ALA A 53 -9.89 1.56 -1.00
N LEU A 54 -10.06 1.63 0.32
CA LEU A 54 -11.27 2.14 0.98
C LEU A 54 -11.55 3.59 0.63
N ALA A 55 -10.55 4.45 0.74
CA ALA A 55 -10.67 5.86 0.40
C ALA A 55 -11.00 6.05 -1.08
N VAL A 56 -10.35 5.32 -1.98
CA VAL A 56 -10.59 5.40 -3.43
C VAL A 56 -12.02 4.96 -3.79
N ASP A 57 -12.49 3.88 -3.19
CA ASP A 57 -13.85 3.37 -3.42
C ASP A 57 -14.92 4.28 -2.80
N HIS A 58 -14.62 4.92 -1.66
CA HIS A 58 -15.57 5.84 -1.00
C HIS A 58 -15.67 7.19 -1.72
N LEU A 59 -14.53 7.71 -2.19
CA LEU A 59 -14.46 8.99 -2.90
C LEU A 59 -14.91 8.89 -4.36
N GLY A 60 -15.21 7.68 -4.87
CA GLY A 60 -15.67 7.47 -6.24
C GLY A 60 -14.66 7.93 -7.30
N LEU A 61 -13.37 8.03 -6.95
CA LEU A 61 -12.31 8.67 -7.75
C LEU A 61 -12.06 7.98 -9.10
N ILE A 62 -12.59 6.78 -9.31
CA ILE A 62 -12.45 5.98 -10.55
C ILE A 62 -13.75 6.01 -11.40
N GLY A 63 -14.76 6.80 -11.05
CA GLY A 63 -16.00 6.91 -11.85
C GLY A 63 -16.97 5.72 -11.67
N LEU A 64 -16.81 4.97 -10.58
CA LEU A 64 -17.73 3.91 -10.16
C LEU A 64 -18.76 4.50 -9.18
N PRO A 65 -20.02 4.03 -9.15
CA PRO A 65 -21.05 4.54 -8.24
C PRO A 65 -20.55 4.41 -6.80
N ALA A 66 -20.53 5.53 -6.07
CA ALA A 66 -20.09 5.60 -4.67
C ALA A 66 -20.83 4.51 -3.88
N ARG A 67 -20.10 3.45 -3.51
CA ARG A 67 -20.68 2.34 -2.76
C ARG A 67 -20.60 2.70 -1.29
N ASP A 68 -21.73 2.71 -0.62
CA ASP A 68 -21.83 3.00 0.81
C ASP A 68 -20.82 2.18 1.60
N ILE A 69 -20.26 2.80 2.66
CA ILE A 69 -19.30 2.19 3.56
C ILE A 69 -19.94 0.94 4.17
N ILE A 70 -19.70 -0.21 3.56
CA ILE A 70 -20.16 -1.50 4.04
C ILE A 70 -19.35 -1.87 5.28
N LEU A 71 -20.04 -2.00 6.42
CA LEU A 71 -19.55 -2.49 7.72
C LEU A 71 -18.43 -3.57 7.67
N PRO A 72 -18.49 -4.62 6.81
CA PRO A 72 -17.43 -5.63 6.70
C PRO A 72 -16.05 -5.07 6.34
N ARG A 73 -15.99 -3.94 5.62
CA ARG A 73 -14.74 -3.32 5.21
C ARG A 73 -14.06 -2.55 6.34
N LEU A 74 -14.86 -1.91 7.20
CA LEU A 74 -14.39 -1.31 8.45
C LEU A 74 -13.90 -2.39 9.42
N ALA A 75 -14.63 -3.51 9.51
CA ALA A 75 -14.23 -4.67 10.29
C ALA A 75 -12.92 -5.29 9.80
N ALA A 76 -12.72 -5.38 8.47
CA ALA A 76 -11.46 -5.85 7.90
C ALA A 76 -10.29 -4.91 8.23
N ALA A 77 -10.47 -3.59 8.10
CA ALA A 77 -9.44 -2.61 8.51
C ALA A 77 -9.11 -2.71 10.02
N GLY A 78 -10.13 -2.88 10.86
CA GLY A 78 -9.97 -3.12 12.30
C GLY A 78 -9.20 -4.41 12.60
N LEU A 79 -9.46 -5.50 11.87
CA LEU A 79 -8.77 -6.77 12.04
C LEU A 79 -7.28 -6.69 11.68
N VAL A 80 -6.94 -5.96 10.61
CA VAL A 80 -5.54 -5.74 10.21
C VAL A 80 -4.83 -4.82 11.20
N ALA A 81 -5.51 -3.79 11.73
CA ALA A 81 -4.98 -2.95 12.81
C ALA A 81 -4.73 -3.76 14.09
N ALA A 82 -5.64 -4.66 14.45
CA ALA A 82 -5.47 -5.56 15.59
C ALA A 82 -4.29 -6.53 15.39
N GLY A 83 -4.17 -7.14 14.20
CA GLY A 83 -3.02 -8.00 13.86
C GLY A 83 -1.69 -7.24 13.88
N LEU A 84 -1.70 -5.98 13.44
CA LEU A 84 -0.53 -5.10 13.50
C LEU A 84 -0.15 -4.75 14.94
N ALA A 85 -1.12 -4.50 15.82
CA ALA A 85 -0.87 -4.24 17.24
C ALA A 85 -0.30 -5.48 17.94
N LEU A 86 -0.83 -6.67 17.63
CA LEU A 86 -0.35 -7.94 18.18
C LEU A 86 1.08 -8.26 17.72
N SER A 87 1.44 -7.96 16.47
CA SER A 87 2.81 -8.15 15.96
C SER A 87 3.87 -7.33 16.70
N ARG A 88 3.48 -6.27 17.43
CA ARG A 88 4.43 -5.42 18.19
C ARG A 88 4.73 -5.96 19.59
N PHE A 89 3.91 -6.89 20.09
CA PHE A 89 4.07 -7.54 21.40
C PHE A 89 4.79 -8.88 21.23
#